data_AF-A0A5P2CXE4-F1
#
_entry.id   AF-A0A5P2CXE4-F1
#
_cell.length_a   1.000
_cell.length_b   1.000
_cell.length_c   1.000
_cell.angle_alpha   90.00
_cell.angle_beta   90.00
_cell.angle_gamma   90.00
#
_symmetry.space_group_name_H-M   'P 1'
#
loop_
_entity.id
_entity.type
_entity.pdbx_description
1 polymer ?
#
loop_
_entity_poly.entity_id
_entity_poly.type
_entity_poly.pdbx_seq_one_letter_code
_entity_poly.pdbx_strand_id
1 'polypeptide(L)'
;MTTANGTPHRLRYFFEYGVDTPLWPGPAGAPGHDDRYGPCAPERLPLTSGTRDELRRLADLYQSSLDWDDPAGPSPWSGDQEESFRHAADTVLAAVRRELGDGWTVEDRRG
;
A
#
# COMPACT_ATOMS: atom_id res chain seq x y z
N MET A 1 23.42 2.86 -24.09
CA MET A 1 23.33 4.32 -24.00
C MET A 1 22.85 4.62 -22.59
N THR A 2 23.69 5.32 -21.82
CA THR A 2 23.72 5.46 -20.35
C THR A 2 22.60 6.35 -19.80
N THR A 3 22.04 6.03 -18.62
CA THR A 3 22.01 6.94 -17.44
C THR A 3 21.40 6.31 -16.17
N ALA A 4 22.14 6.52 -15.06
CA ALA A 4 21.81 6.44 -13.63
C ALA A 4 21.49 5.07 -12.99
N ASN A 5 22.53 4.44 -12.41
CA ASN A 5 22.39 3.68 -11.16
C ASN A 5 22.06 4.67 -10.02
N GLY A 6 20.86 5.24 -10.04
CA GLY A 6 20.28 5.91 -8.88
C GLY A 6 19.77 4.84 -7.92
N THR A 7 19.88 5.08 -6.61
CA THR A 7 19.22 4.21 -5.63
C THR A 7 17.71 4.18 -5.93
N PRO A 8 17.09 2.98 -6.06
CA PRO A 8 15.67 2.89 -6.37
C PRO A 8 14.83 3.59 -5.30
N HIS A 9 13.77 4.26 -5.73
CA HIS A 9 12.79 4.87 -4.84
C HIS A 9 12.15 3.80 -3.96
N ARG A 10 11.83 4.12 -2.70
CA ARG A 10 11.31 3.14 -1.74
C ARG A 10 9.89 3.47 -1.33
N LEU A 11 9.04 2.44 -1.32
CA LEU A 11 7.71 2.44 -0.74
C LEU A 11 7.57 1.29 0.25
N ARG A 12 6.73 1.47 1.26
CA ARG A 12 6.24 0.41 2.14
C ARG A 12 4.76 0.17 1.81
N TYR A 13 4.35 -1.09 1.85
CA TYR A 13 2.99 -1.52 1.59
C TYR A 13 2.40 -2.17 2.84
N PHE A 14 1.45 -1.49 3.48
CA PHE A 14 0.72 -1.99 4.64
C PHE A 14 -0.55 -1.17 4.86
N PHE A 15 -1.53 -1.74 5.55
CA PHE A 15 -2.81 -1.10 5.83
C PHE A 15 -2.79 -0.46 7.23
N GLU A 16 -3.41 0.70 7.35
CA GLU A 16 -3.61 1.41 8.62
C GLU A 16 -5.07 1.87 8.72
N TYR A 17 -5.59 1.98 9.93
CA TYR A 17 -6.92 2.52 10.15
C TYR A 17 -6.93 4.04 9.98
N GLY A 18 -7.95 4.59 9.32
CA GLY A 18 -8.09 6.03 9.09
C GLY A 18 -7.33 6.59 7.90
N VAL A 19 -6.79 5.74 7.00
CA VAL A 19 -6.15 6.16 5.74
C VAL A 19 -6.81 5.51 4.53
N ASP A 20 -6.70 6.14 3.36
CA ASP A 20 -7.34 5.76 2.10
C ASP A 20 -6.41 5.03 1.12
N THR A 21 -5.19 4.71 1.54
CA THR A 21 -4.21 4.00 0.72
C THR A 21 -3.25 3.18 1.58
N PRO A 22 -2.82 1.99 1.11
CA PRO A 22 -1.83 1.18 1.80
C PRO A 22 -0.37 1.51 1.39
N LEU A 23 -0.15 2.57 0.62
CA LEU A 23 1.18 2.96 0.15
C LEU A 23 1.78 4.05 1.03
N TRP A 24 2.98 3.79 1.53
CA TRP A 24 3.70 4.66 2.44
C TRP A 24 5.09 5.00 1.92
N PRO A 25 5.61 6.21 2.21
CA PRO A 25 6.99 6.55 1.87
C PRO A 25 7.97 5.56 2.47
N GLY A 26 9.09 5.33 1.79
CA GLY A 26 10.22 4.59 2.35
C GLY A 26 10.78 5.22 3.63
N PRO A 27 11.71 4.54 4.33
CA PRO A 27 12.37 5.11 5.50
C PRO A 27 13.05 6.44 5.19
N ALA A 28 13.13 7.32 6.20
CA ALA A 28 13.69 8.67 6.07
C ALA A 28 15.07 8.68 5.40
N GLY A 29 15.25 9.57 4.42
CA GLY A 29 16.50 9.71 3.66
C GLY A 29 16.53 8.97 2.30
N ALA A 30 15.47 8.25 1.94
CA ALA A 30 15.28 7.77 0.57
C ALA A 30 14.90 8.94 -0.37
N PRO A 31 15.48 9.06 -1.58
CA PRO A 31 15.07 10.09 -2.52
C PRO A 31 13.64 9.84 -3.00
N GLY A 32 12.79 10.88 -3.01
CA GLY A 32 11.50 10.91 -3.69
C GLY A 32 10.25 10.65 -2.82
N HIS A 33 9.22 11.49 -3.03
CA HIS A 33 7.85 11.43 -2.48
C HIS A 33 7.70 11.46 -0.94
N ASP A 34 8.60 12.18 -0.28
CA ASP A 34 8.49 12.55 1.15
C ASP A 34 7.29 13.49 1.35
N ASP A 35 6.16 12.95 1.81
CA ASP A 35 5.47 13.60 2.92
C ASP A 35 5.89 12.83 4.16
N ARG A 36 6.80 13.41 4.95
CA ARG A 36 7.66 12.72 5.93
C ARG A 36 6.88 11.96 7.03
N TYR A 37 5.56 12.15 7.08
CA TYR A 37 4.68 11.65 8.13
C TYR A 37 3.32 11.10 7.64
N GLY A 38 3.09 10.95 6.33
CA GLY A 38 1.78 10.56 5.79
C GLY A 38 1.84 9.51 4.69
N PRO A 39 0.69 8.90 4.33
CA PRO A 39 0.60 7.98 3.21
C PRO A 39 0.96 8.67 1.88
N CYS A 40 1.47 7.90 0.92
CA CYS A 40 1.73 8.39 -0.43
C CYS A 40 0.42 8.60 -1.18
N ALA A 41 0.18 9.82 -1.68
CA ALA A 41 -0.89 10.09 -2.65
C ALA A 41 -0.67 9.24 -3.92
N PRO A 42 -1.50 8.19 -4.20
CA PRO A 42 -1.27 7.26 -5.30
C PRO A 42 -1.26 7.91 -6.68
N GLU A 43 -1.92 9.06 -6.83
CA GLU A 43 -2.02 9.85 -8.06
C GLU A 43 -0.70 10.47 -8.47
N ARG A 44 0.26 10.56 -7.54
CA ARG A 44 1.62 11.04 -7.79
C ARG A 44 2.55 9.92 -8.27
N LEU A 45 2.09 8.67 -8.24
CA LEU A 45 2.83 7.50 -8.71
C LEU A 45 2.42 7.17 -10.15
N PRO A 46 3.33 6.59 -10.96
CA PRO A 46 3.04 6.17 -12.33
C PRO A 46 2.21 4.87 -12.37
N LEU A 47 1.09 4.84 -11.63
CA LEU A 47 0.16 3.72 -11.57
C LEU A 47 -1.04 3.97 -12.50
N THR A 48 -1.61 2.90 -13.04
CA THR A 48 -2.87 2.94 -13.77
C THR A 48 -4.02 3.37 -12.85
N SER A 49 -5.14 3.83 -13.41
CA SER A 49 -6.34 4.12 -12.62
C SER A 49 -6.86 2.86 -11.93
N GLY A 50 -6.90 1.73 -12.62
CA GLY A 50 -7.36 0.46 -12.05
C GLY A 50 -6.58 0.02 -10.81
N THR A 51 -5.24 0.11 -10.85
CA THR A 51 -4.40 -0.21 -9.68
C THR A 51 -4.62 0.77 -8.54
N ARG A 52 -4.79 2.07 -8.84
CA ARG A 52 -5.10 3.09 -7.81
C ARG A 52 -6.46 2.88 -7.16
N ASP A 53 -7.48 2.58 -7.96
CA ASP A 53 -8.84 2.37 -7.48
C ASP A 53 -8.92 1.10 -6.60
N GLU A 54 -8.19 0.04 -6.97
CA GLU A 54 -8.08 -1.18 -6.16
C GLU A 54 -7.35 -0.95 -4.83
N LEU A 55 -6.28 -0.14 -4.82
CA LEU A 55 -5.60 0.25 -3.59
C LEU A 55 -6.55 0.98 -2.62
N ARG A 56 -7.34 1.94 -3.13
CA ARG A 56 -8.33 2.66 -2.31
C ARG A 56 -9.44 1.73 -1.82
N ARG A 57 -9.99 0.90 -2.72
CA ARG A 57 -11.01 -0.10 -2.38
C ARG A 57 -10.57 -1.02 -1.25
N LEU A 58 -9.31 -1.48 -1.28
CA LEU A 58 -8.77 -2.34 -0.22
C LEU A 58 -8.50 -1.57 1.07
N ALA A 59 -8.03 -0.32 1.01
CA ALA A 59 -7.88 0.51 2.20
C ALA A 59 -9.24 0.76 2.89
N ASP A 60 -10.28 1.05 2.12
CA ASP A 60 -11.66 1.22 2.60
C ASP A 60 -12.19 -0.09 3.19
N LEU A 61 -11.98 -1.21 2.50
CA LEU A 61 -12.38 -2.53 2.99
C LEU A 61 -11.70 -2.85 4.32
N TYR A 62 -10.39 -2.60 4.44
CA TYR A 62 -9.64 -2.82 5.67
C TYR A 62 -10.24 -2.07 6.86
N GLN A 63 -10.85 -0.89 6.68
CA GLN A 63 -11.53 -0.19 7.79
C GLN A 63 -12.65 -1.02 8.43
N SER A 64 -13.27 -1.93 7.67
CA SER A 64 -14.31 -2.84 8.17
C SER A 64 -13.76 -4.05 8.93
N SER A 65 -12.44 -4.28 8.94
CA SER A 65 -11.82 -5.31 9.77
C SER A 65 -11.67 -4.88 11.23
N LEU A 66 -12.02 -3.63 11.57
CA LEU A 66 -12.10 -3.13 12.94
C LEU A 66 -13.56 -2.99 13.34
N ASP A 67 -13.89 -3.50 14.52
CA ASP A 67 -15.10 -3.06 15.21
C ASP A 67 -14.81 -1.69 15.83
N TRP A 68 -15.40 -0.63 15.28
CA TRP A 68 -15.18 0.73 15.75
C TRP A 68 -15.86 1.02 17.10
N ASP A 69 -16.86 0.22 17.47
CA ASP A 69 -17.54 0.32 18.76
C ASP A 69 -16.78 -0.45 19.86
N ASP A 70 -16.00 -1.48 19.48
CA ASP A 70 -15.04 -2.18 20.36
C ASP A 70 -13.67 -2.41 19.68
N PRO A 71 -12.82 -1.38 19.55
CA PRO A 71 -11.54 -1.50 18.81
C PRO A 71 -10.51 -2.42 19.47
N ALA A 72 -10.68 -2.73 20.75
CA ALA A 72 -9.83 -3.68 21.47
C ALA A 72 -10.33 -5.14 21.34
N GLY A 73 -11.54 -5.32 20.81
CA GLY A 73 -12.14 -6.61 20.53
C GLY A 73 -11.53 -7.32 19.30
N PRO A 74 -12.00 -8.55 19.01
CA PRO A 74 -11.59 -9.25 17.80
C PRO A 74 -12.12 -8.55 16.55
N SER A 75 -11.45 -8.79 15.41
CA SER A 75 -11.98 -8.37 14.11
C SER A 75 -13.38 -8.96 13.87
N PRO A 76 -14.32 -8.18 13.28
CA PRO A 76 -15.62 -8.69 12.87
C PRO A 76 -15.54 -9.55 11.60
N TRP A 77 -14.38 -9.60 10.92
CA TRP A 77 -14.19 -10.46 9.77
C TRP A 77 -14.14 -11.93 10.15
N SER A 78 -14.76 -12.77 9.31
CA SER A 78 -14.51 -14.20 9.30
C SER A 78 -13.14 -14.52 8.72
N GLY A 79 -12.65 -15.74 8.96
CA GLY A 79 -11.41 -16.23 8.35
C GLY A 79 -11.42 -16.19 6.82
N ASP A 80 -12.58 -16.47 6.19
CA ASP A 80 -12.74 -16.43 4.73
C ASP A 80 -12.63 -14.99 4.18
N GLN A 81 -13.15 -14.01 4.93
CA GLN A 81 -13.02 -12.60 4.57
C GLN A 81 -11.57 -12.13 4.67
N GLU A 82 -10.89 -12.53 5.74
CA GLU A 82 -9.47 -12.24 5.94
C GLU A 82 -8.61 -12.87 4.84
N GLU A 83 -8.87 -14.12 4.46
CA GLU A 83 -8.18 -14.80 3.37
C GLU A 83 -8.42 -14.15 2.01
N SER A 84 -9.69 -13.81 1.72
CA SER A 84 -10.06 -13.11 0.49
C SER A 84 -9.36 -11.75 0.40
N PHE A 85 -9.28 -11.03 1.52
CA PHE A 85 -8.57 -9.76 1.60
C PHE A 85 -7.07 -9.93 1.34
N ARG A 86 -6.41 -10.91 1.99
CA ARG A 86 -4.99 -11.18 1.78
C ARG A 86 -4.68 -11.49 0.31
N HIS A 87 -5.51 -12.30 -0.34
CA HIS A 87 -5.34 -12.63 -1.75
C HIS A 87 -5.48 -11.42 -2.67
N ALA A 88 -6.48 -10.56 -2.43
CA ALA A 88 -6.65 -9.33 -3.18
C ALA A 88 -5.47 -8.35 -2.95
N ALA A 89 -5.01 -8.24 -1.70
CA ALA A 89 -3.87 -7.43 -1.33
C ALA A 89 -2.55 -7.92 -1.97
N ASP A 90 -2.35 -9.23 -2.13
CA ASP A 90 -1.22 -9.80 -2.86
C ASP A 90 -1.29 -9.48 -4.35
N THR A 91 -2.48 -9.58 -4.93
CA THR A 91 -2.74 -9.31 -6.34
C THR A 91 -2.42 -7.85 -6.69
N VAL A 92 -2.91 -6.89 -5.90
CA VAL A 92 -2.62 -5.47 -6.16
C VAL A 92 -1.16 -5.14 -5.88
N LEU A 93 -0.51 -5.75 -4.88
CA LEU A 93 0.93 -5.55 -4.62
C LEU A 93 1.78 -6.00 -5.81
N ALA A 94 1.44 -7.13 -6.43
CA ALA A 94 2.10 -7.60 -7.64
C ALA A 94 1.89 -6.61 -8.81
N ALA A 95 0.67 -6.07 -8.97
CA ALA A 95 0.38 -5.06 -9.98
C ALA A 95 1.18 -3.77 -9.76
N VAL A 96 1.23 -3.26 -8.53
CA VAL A 96 2.02 -2.07 -8.15
C VAL A 96 3.50 -2.27 -8.48
N ARG A 97 4.10 -3.39 -8.07
CA ARG A 97 5.52 -3.68 -8.35
C ARG A 97 5.80 -3.72 -9.86
N ARG A 98 4.91 -4.35 -10.63
CA ARG A 98 5.02 -4.43 -12.09
C ARG A 98 4.91 -3.06 -12.76
N GLU A 99 3.96 -2.23 -12.32
CA GLU A 99 3.72 -0.91 -12.93
C GLU A 99 4.81 0.11 -12.60
N LEU A 100 5.35 0.07 -11.37
CA LEU A 100 6.45 0.96 -10.96
C LEU A 100 7.79 0.58 -11.60
N GLY A 101 8.02 -0.73 -11.84
CA GLY A 101 9.23 -1.24 -12.46
C GLY A 101 10.50 -1.07 -11.61
N ASP A 102 11.65 -1.30 -12.23
CA ASP A 102 12.95 -1.43 -11.55
C ASP A 102 13.47 -0.14 -10.87
N GLY A 103 12.86 1.00 -11.17
CA GLY A 103 13.15 2.27 -10.49
C GLY A 103 12.64 2.33 -9.05
N TRP A 104 11.88 1.33 -8.60
CA TRP A 104 11.23 1.30 -7.31
C TRP A 104 11.49 -0.01 -6.56
N THR A 105 11.50 0.08 -5.23
CA THR A 105 11.40 -1.06 -4.32
C THR A 105 10.16 -0.87 -3.46
N VAL A 106 9.23 -1.82 -3.52
CA VAL A 106 8.01 -1.84 -2.70
C VAL A 106 8.15 -2.96 -1.66
N GLU A 107 8.45 -2.56 -0.43
CA GLU A 107 8.60 -3.44 0.73
C GLU A 107 7.22 -3.84 1.27
N ASP A 108 6.97 -5.14 1.35
CA ASP A 108 5.73 -5.65 1.96
C ASP A 108 5.87 -5.64 3.49
N ARG A 109 4.95 -4.95 4.17
CA ARG A 109 4.99 -4.70 5.61
C ARG A 109 3.66 -5.02 6.30
N ARG A 110 2.82 -5.83 5.67
CA ARG A 110 1.48 -6.17 6.16
C ARG A 110 1.46 -6.94 7.48
N GLY A 111 2.58 -7.57 7.88
CA GLY A 111 2.81 -8.09 9.24
C GLY A 111 1.98 -9.29 9.62
#